data_AF-A0A7C5S9F1-F1
#
_entry.id   AF-A0A7C5S9F1-F1
#
_cell.length_a   1.000
_cell.length_b   1.000
_cell.length_c   1.000
_cell.angle_alpha   90.00
_cell.angle_beta   90.00
_cell.angle_gamma   90.00
#
_symmetry.space_group_name_H-M   'P 1'
#
loop_
_entity.id
_entity.type
_entity.pdbx_description
1 polymer ?
#
loop_
_entity_poly.entity_id
_entity_poly.type
_entity_poly.pdbx_seq_one_letter_code
_entity_poly.pdbx_strand_id
1 'polypeptide(L)'
;MLPAWLAIASVFLHLLAAAFWVGGMLFLGIVVVPALRGTPERARMVERIGLLFERAGIGALLLVLLTGLLNLWFRGVRSVEQLWETPVGRMGLLKLGLFLGMVGLSLWHNRVLGKRAVRLLQEAPEHLQTRQLGRWSS
;
A
#
# COMPACT_ATOMS: atom_id res chain seq x y z
N MET A 1 -16.89 29.47 -10.61
CA MET A 1 -16.71 28.18 -11.31
C MET A 1 -15.30 27.69 -11.03
N LEU A 2 -15.10 26.48 -10.49
CA LEU A 2 -13.75 25.97 -10.27
C LEU A 2 -13.08 25.75 -11.63
N PRO A 3 -11.83 26.18 -11.82
CA PRO A 3 -11.18 26.04 -13.12
C PRO A 3 -10.90 24.57 -13.49
N ALA A 4 -10.99 24.26 -14.78
CA ALA A 4 -10.84 22.91 -15.32
C ALA A 4 -9.49 22.25 -14.96
N TRP A 5 -8.42 23.04 -14.78
CA TRP A 5 -7.10 22.54 -14.40
C TRP A 5 -7.08 21.88 -13.00
N LEU A 6 -7.97 22.27 -12.07
CA LEU A 6 -8.07 21.62 -10.76
C LEU A 6 -8.61 20.20 -10.86
N ALA A 7 -9.58 19.97 -11.74
CA ALA A 7 -10.13 18.64 -11.96
C ALA A 7 -9.05 17.71 -12.56
N ILE A 8 -8.28 18.21 -13.52
CA ILE A 8 -7.15 17.47 -14.12
C ILE A 8 -6.08 17.17 -13.07
N ALA A 9 -5.70 18.16 -12.26
CA ALA A 9 -4.74 17.98 -11.18
C ALA A 9 -5.22 16.97 -10.15
N SER A 10 -6.51 16.99 -9.79
CA SER A 10 -7.11 16.03 -8.85
C SER A 10 -7.05 14.60 -9.38
N VAL A 11 -7.41 14.40 -10.66
CA VAL A 11 -7.29 13.08 -11.32
C VAL A 11 -5.84 12.62 -11.37
N PHE A 12 -4.91 13.50 -11.75
CA PHE A 12 -3.49 13.18 -11.81
C PHE A 12 -2.95 12.76 -10.44
N LEU A 13 -3.27 13.52 -9.40
CA LEU A 13 -2.84 13.24 -8.04
C LEU A 13 -3.45 11.95 -7.49
N HIS A 14 -4.71 11.67 -7.85
CA HIS A 14 -5.38 10.41 -7.52
C HIS A 14 -4.64 9.20 -8.12
N LEU A 15 -4.33 9.28 -9.41
CA LEU A 15 -3.62 8.21 -10.12
C LEU A 15 -2.20 8.03 -9.60
N LEU A 16 -1.49 9.13 -9.33
CA LEU A 16 -0.13 9.09 -8.79
C LEU A 16 -0.10 8.45 -7.39
N ALA A 17 -1.04 8.81 -6.52
CA ALA A 17 -1.17 8.22 -5.20
C ALA A 17 -1.52 6.72 -5.25
N ALA A 18 -2.46 6.35 -6.13
CA ALA A 18 -2.82 4.95 -6.34
C ALA A 18 -1.65 4.14 -6.91
N ALA A 19 -0.94 4.67 -7.91
CA ALA A 19 0.23 4.03 -8.50
C ALA A 19 1.39 3.89 -7.51
N PHE A 20 1.64 4.92 -6.69
CA PHE A 20 2.63 4.84 -5.63
C PHE A 20 2.30 3.75 -4.61
N TRP A 21 1.03 3.66 -4.18
CA TRP A 21 0.61 2.67 -3.19
C TRP A 21 0.68 1.23 -3.76
N VAL A 22 0.06 0.98 -4.92
CA VAL A 22 0.09 -0.35 -5.55
C VAL A 22 1.50 -0.73 -5.99
N GLY A 23 2.19 0.19 -6.68
CA GLY A 23 3.55 -0.02 -7.19
C GLY A 23 4.56 -0.23 -6.06
N GLY A 24 4.44 0.52 -4.98
CA GLY A 24 5.29 0.35 -3.80
C GLY A 24 5.09 -1.00 -3.11
N MET A 25 3.84 -1.49 -2.98
CA MET A 25 3.58 -2.84 -2.46
C MET A 25 4.23 -3.92 -3.31
N LEU A 26 4.09 -3.83 -4.64
CA LEU A 26 4.70 -4.77 -5.57
C LEU A 26 6.24 -4.71 -5.50
N PHE A 27 6.80 -3.50 -5.47
CA PHE A 27 8.24 -3.30 -5.37
C PHE A 27 8.82 -3.90 -4.08
N LEU A 28 8.15 -3.72 -2.93
CA LEU A 28 8.58 -4.31 -1.68
C LEU A 28 8.57 -5.85 -1.73
N GLY A 29 7.47 -6.43 -2.22
CA GLY A 29 7.30 -7.88 -2.26
C GLY A 29 8.21 -8.59 -3.27
N ILE A 30 8.40 -7.99 -4.45
CA ILE A 30 9.09 -8.61 -5.59
C ILE A 30 10.58 -8.25 -5.62
N VAL A 31 10.95 -7.04 -5.20
CA VAL A 31 12.33 -6.56 -5.30
C VAL A 31 13.01 -6.53 -3.95
N VAL A 32 12.47 -5.81 -2.96
CA VAL A 32 13.15 -5.59 -1.67
C VAL A 32 13.28 -6.88 -0.86
N VAL A 33 12.19 -7.63 -0.69
CA VAL A 33 12.21 -8.87 0.11
C VAL A 33 13.17 -9.92 -0.49
N PRO A 34 13.22 -10.14 -1.81
CA PRO A 34 14.21 -11.03 -2.42
C PRO A 34 15.64 -10.49 -2.41
N ALA A 35 15.85 -9.18 -2.65
CA ALA A 35 17.18 -8.58 -2.69
C ALA A 35 17.92 -8.68 -1.35
N LEU A 36 17.18 -8.70 -0.23
CA LEU A 36 17.75 -8.83 1.11
C LEU A 36 17.92 -10.28 1.58
N ARG A 37 17.60 -11.29 0.74
CA ARG A 37 17.79 -12.70 1.09
C ARG A 37 19.28 -13.00 1.36
N GLY A 38 19.56 -13.74 2.42
CA GLY A 38 20.92 -14.14 2.79
C GLY A 38 21.75 -13.07 3.51
N THR A 39 21.24 -11.84 3.68
CA THR A 39 21.92 -10.81 4.47
C THR A 39 21.63 -11.00 5.97
N PRO A 40 22.62 -10.82 6.86
CA PRO A 40 22.42 -10.93 8.32
C PRO A 40 21.39 -9.92 8.85
N GLU A 41 21.26 -8.76 8.19
CA GLU A 41 20.40 -7.67 8.63
C GLU A 41 19.00 -7.68 8.00
N ARG A 42 18.68 -8.71 7.21
CA ARG A 42 17.44 -8.83 6.44
C ARG A 42 16.20 -8.48 7.25
N ALA A 43 16.06 -9.06 8.44
CA ALA A 43 14.89 -8.87 9.30
C ALA A 43 14.71 -7.40 9.67
N ARG A 44 15.79 -6.76 10.16
CA ARG A 44 15.78 -5.34 10.58
C ARG A 44 15.51 -4.40 9.40
N MET A 45 16.12 -4.67 8.24
CA MET A 45 15.94 -3.83 7.05
C MET A 45 14.52 -3.96 6.48
N VAL A 46 13.99 -5.17 6.35
CA VAL A 46 12.62 -5.40 5.86
C VAL A 46 11.60 -4.75 6.80
N GLU A 47 11.78 -4.88 8.11
CA GLU A 47 10.92 -4.22 9.10
C GLU A 47 10.98 -2.70 8.98
N ARG A 48 12.17 -2.11 8.95
CA ARG A 48 12.34 -0.65 8.87
C ARG A 48 11.76 -0.08 7.57
N ILE A 49 12.02 -0.73 6.43
CA ILE A 49 11.47 -0.32 5.13
C ILE A 49 9.95 -0.48 5.14
N GLY A 50 9.43 -1.60 5.69
CA GLY A 50 8.01 -1.84 5.83
C GLY A 50 7.29 -0.75 6.64
N LEU A 51 7.86 -0.34 7.78
CA LEU A 51 7.30 0.72 8.62
C LEU A 51 7.30 2.09 7.93
N LEU A 52 8.35 2.41 7.16
CA LEU A 52 8.41 3.64 6.37
C LEU A 52 7.36 3.63 5.26
N PHE A 53 7.23 2.51 4.56
CA PHE A 53 6.24 2.35 3.51
C PHE A 53 4.82 2.35 4.05
N GLU A 54 4.56 1.76 5.23
CA GLU A 54 3.24 1.80 5.88
C GLU A 54 2.80 3.25 6.14
N ARG A 55 3.70 4.08 6.71
CA ARG A 55 3.42 5.50 6.95
C ARG A 55 3.14 6.27 5.65
N ALA A 56 3.98 6.07 4.63
CA ALA A 56 3.79 6.70 3.32
C ALA A 56 2.50 6.20 2.63
N GLY A 57 2.20 4.91 2.78
CA GLY A 57 1.03 4.25 2.22
C GLY A 57 -0.27 4.76 2.81
N ILE A 58 -0.31 5.04 4.12
CA ILE A 58 -1.45 5.70 4.76
C ILE A 58 -1.68 7.09 4.15
N GLY A 59 -0.60 7.88 3.98
CA GLY A 59 -0.68 9.18 3.32
C GLY A 59 -1.22 9.08 1.88
N ALA A 60 -0.73 8.11 1.10
CA ALA A 60 -1.21 7.86 -0.25
C ALA A 60 -2.69 7.44 -0.28
N LEU A 61 -3.13 6.57 0.63
CA LEU A 61 -4.53 6.15 0.74
C LEU A 61 -5.45 7.32 1.10
N LEU A 62 -5.04 8.19 2.04
CA LEU A 62 -5.77 9.42 2.34
C LEU A 62 -5.87 10.32 1.11
N LEU A 63 -4.79 10.44 0.35
CA LEU A 63 -4.79 11.26 -0.87
C LEU A 63 -5.72 10.68 -1.94
N VAL A 64 -5.72 9.36 -2.15
CA VAL A 64 -6.67 8.65 -3.04
C VAL A 64 -8.10 8.91 -2.59
N LEU A 65 -8.40 8.81 -1.29
CA LEU A 65 -9.74 9.04 -0.76
C LEU A 65 -10.22 10.48 -1.00
N LEU A 66 -9.40 11.48 -0.62
CA LEU A 66 -9.73 12.90 -0.76
C LEU A 66 -9.89 13.31 -2.22
N THR A 67 -8.95 12.91 -3.08
CA THR A 67 -9.03 13.19 -4.51
C THR A 67 -10.18 12.43 -5.19
N GLY A 68 -10.52 11.22 -4.72
CA GLY A 68 -11.69 10.47 -5.19
C GLY A 68 -13.00 11.19 -4.90
N LEU A 69 -13.15 11.71 -3.68
CA LEU A 69 -14.30 12.53 -3.27
C LEU A 69 -14.38 13.83 -4.09
N LEU A 70 -13.24 14.52 -4.26
CA LEU A 70 -13.17 15.73 -5.10
C LEU A 70 -13.54 15.45 -6.55
N ASN A 71 -13.10 14.32 -7.12
CA ASN A 71 -13.46 13.92 -8.47
C ASN A 71 -14.97 13.64 -8.62
N LEU A 72 -15.63 13.16 -7.58
CA LEU A 72 -17.08 12.99 -7.55
C LEU A 72 -17.81 14.34 -7.52
N TRP A 73 -17.29 15.28 -6.73
CA TRP A 73 -17.78 16.66 -6.66
C TRP A 73 -17.68 17.36 -8.02
N PHE A 74 -16.55 17.24 -8.71
CA PHE A 74 -16.37 17.79 -10.07
C PHE A 74 -17.31 17.17 -11.11
N ARG A 75 -17.77 15.92 -10.89
CA ARG A 75 -18.73 15.22 -11.76
C ARG A 75 -20.19 15.56 -11.45
N GLY A 76 -20.45 16.50 -10.53
CA GLY A 76 -21.79 17.01 -10.25
C GLY A 76 -22.50 16.37 -9.06
N VAL A 77 -21.85 15.46 -8.34
CA VAL A 77 -22.39 14.88 -7.10
C VAL A 77 -22.05 15.82 -5.93
N ARG A 78 -23.04 16.63 -5.51
CA ARG A 78 -22.86 17.67 -4.47
C ARG A 78 -23.59 17.37 -3.17
N SER A 79 -24.50 16.40 -3.16
CA SER A 79 -25.25 15.98 -1.97
C SER A 79 -25.20 14.47 -1.75
N VAL A 80 -25.54 14.03 -0.54
CA VAL A 80 -25.53 12.62 -0.16
C VAL A 80 -26.67 11.87 -0.87
N GLU A 81 -27.79 12.52 -1.12
CA GLU A 81 -28.93 11.97 -1.86
C GLU A 81 -28.52 11.64 -3.30
N GLN A 82 -27.74 12.54 -3.92
CA GLN A 82 -27.24 12.35 -5.29
C GLN A 82 -26.27 11.15 -5.41
N LEU A 83 -25.64 10.71 -4.31
CA LEU A 83 -24.84 9.48 -4.31
C LEU A 83 -25.71 8.25 -4.59
N TRP A 84 -26.96 8.24 -4.11
CA TRP A 84 -27.86 7.10 -4.23
C TRP A 84 -28.78 7.20 -5.45
N GLU A 85 -29.11 8.40 -5.88
CA GLU A 85 -30.07 8.63 -6.97
C GLU A 85 -29.40 8.67 -8.35
N THR A 86 -28.16 9.16 -8.46
CA THR A 86 -27.50 9.33 -9.76
C THR A 86 -26.66 8.09 -10.15
N PRO A 87 -26.58 7.74 -11.45
CA PRO A 87 -25.70 6.66 -11.92
C PRO A 87 -24.22 6.90 -11.56
N VAL A 88 -23.78 8.16 -11.62
CA VAL A 88 -22.41 8.56 -11.25
C VAL A 88 -22.17 8.36 -9.75
N GLY A 89 -23.13 8.75 -8.92
CA GLY A 89 -23.12 8.55 -7.47
C GLY A 89 -23.01 7.08 -7.09
N ARG A 90 -23.86 6.23 -7.66
CA ARG A 90 -23.86 4.78 -7.40
C ARG A 90 -22.54 4.11 -7.78
N MET A 91 -21.99 4.48 -8.93
CA MET A 91 -20.67 4.00 -9.36
C MET A 91 -19.57 4.50 -8.41
N GLY A 92 -19.67 5.73 -7.92
CA GLY A 92 -18.81 6.29 -6.89
C GLY A 92 -18.87 5.51 -5.58
N LEU A 93 -20.07 5.20 -5.08
CA LEU A 93 -20.30 4.40 -3.89
C LEU A 93 -19.71 2.99 -4.02
N LEU A 94 -19.92 2.33 -5.16
CA LEU A 94 -19.34 1.01 -5.41
C LEU A 94 -17.80 1.07 -5.38
N LYS A 95 -17.20 2.04 -6.08
CA LYS A 95 -15.75 2.26 -6.06
C LYS A 95 -15.23 2.54 -4.66
N LEU A 96 -15.95 3.35 -3.88
CA LEU A 96 -15.59 3.65 -2.49
C LEU A 96 -15.70 2.41 -1.60
N GLY A 97 -16.75 1.62 -1.75
CA GLY A 97 -16.92 0.36 -1.02
C GLY A 97 -15.80 -0.64 -1.33
N LEU A 98 -15.44 -0.79 -2.60
CA LEU A 98 -14.29 -1.61 -3.02
C LEU A 98 -12.97 -1.09 -2.46
N PHE A 99 -12.77 0.23 -2.48
CA PHE A 99 -11.59 0.87 -1.91
C PHE A 99 -11.48 0.60 -0.40
N LEU A 100 -12.56 0.82 0.37
CA LEU A 100 -12.60 0.54 1.80
C LEU A 100 -12.41 -0.96 2.10
N GLY A 101 -12.98 -1.84 1.29
CA GLY A 101 -12.76 -3.29 1.37
C GLY A 101 -11.29 -3.66 1.15
N MET A 102 -10.65 -3.09 0.13
CA MET A 102 -9.21 -3.25 -0.12
C MET A 102 -8.35 -2.74 1.03
N VAL A 103 -8.66 -1.55 1.57
CA VAL A 103 -7.94 -0.98 2.72
C VAL A 103 -8.12 -1.87 3.96
N GLY A 104 -9.33 -2.34 4.23
CA GLY A 104 -9.61 -3.27 5.32
C GLY A 104 -8.83 -4.58 5.18
N LEU A 105 -8.82 -5.17 3.98
CA LEU A 105 -8.03 -6.36 3.68
C LEU A 105 -6.53 -6.11 3.83
N SER A 106 -6.03 -4.96 3.39
CA SER A 106 -4.62 -4.56 3.53
C SER A 106 -4.21 -4.41 5.00
N LEU A 107 -5.04 -3.76 5.83
CA LEU A 107 -4.80 -3.62 7.27
C LEU A 107 -4.84 -4.98 7.98
N TRP A 108 -5.79 -5.84 7.61
CA TRP A 108 -5.85 -7.22 8.11
C TRP A 108 -4.59 -8.00 7.74
N HIS A 109 -4.20 -7.95 6.47
CA HIS A 109 -3.00 -8.59 5.96
C HIS A 109 -1.75 -8.09 6.70
N ASN A 110 -1.59 -6.77 6.88
CA ASN A 110 -0.44 -6.20 7.57
C ASN A 110 -0.36 -6.67 9.04
N ARG A 111 -1.50 -6.74 9.74
CA ARG A 111 -1.52 -7.21 11.14
C ARG A 111 -1.21 -8.70 11.28
N VAL A 112 -1.70 -9.54 10.37
CA VAL A 112 -1.53 -11.00 10.45
C VAL A 112 -0.18 -11.44 9.87
N LEU A 113 0.17 -10.97 8.66
CA LEU A 113 1.42 -11.34 7.99
C LEU A 113 2.59 -10.53 8.50
N GLY A 114 2.45 -9.25 8.85
CA GLY A 114 3.57 -8.47 9.40
C GLY A 114 4.12 -9.08 10.69
N LYS A 115 3.23 -9.48 11.61
CA LYS A 115 3.62 -10.13 12.87
C LYS A 115 4.17 -11.55 12.68
N ARG A 116 3.78 -12.26 11.63
CA ARG A 116 4.28 -13.61 11.31
C ARG A 116 5.59 -13.56 10.54
N ALA A 117 5.73 -12.63 9.60
CA ALA A 117 6.93 -12.46 8.79
C ALA A 117 8.12 -12.04 9.64
N VAL A 118 7.95 -11.10 10.57
CA VAL A 118 9.02 -10.70 11.50
C VAL A 118 9.41 -11.87 12.42
N ARG A 119 8.43 -12.61 12.95
CA ARG A 119 8.70 -13.81 13.76
C ARG A 119 9.46 -14.89 12.98
N LEU A 120 9.02 -15.23 11.77
CA LEU A 120 9.69 -16.22 10.93
C LEU A 120 11.10 -15.76 10.49
N LEU A 121 11.32 -14.45 10.33
CA LEU A 121 12.64 -13.89 10.04
C LEU A 121 13.59 -13.92 11.25
N GLN A 122 13.05 -13.82 12.47
CA GLN A 122 13.80 -13.93 13.72
C GLN A 122 14.04 -15.39 14.14
N GLU A 123 13.10 -16.28 13.86
CA GLU A 123 13.16 -17.72 14.16
C GLU A 123 13.91 -18.51 13.08
N ALA A 124 14.13 -17.96 11.88
CA ALA A 124 14.96 -18.55 10.85
C ALA A 124 16.39 -18.71 11.40
N PRO A 125 16.84 -19.93 11.67
CA PRO A 125 17.95 -20.10 12.58
C PRO A 125 19.29 -19.91 11.86
N GLU A 126 20.18 -19.11 12.44
CA GLU A 126 21.57 -18.89 11.99
C GLU A 126 22.40 -20.18 11.87
N HIS A 127 21.93 -21.31 12.42
CA HIS A 127 22.69 -22.56 12.51
C HIS A 127 22.95 -23.26 11.17
N LEU A 128 22.26 -22.91 10.08
CA LEU A 128 22.50 -23.51 8.76
C LEU A 128 23.63 -22.84 7.97
N GLN A 129 24.04 -21.61 8.34
CA GLN A 129 25.13 -20.90 7.65
C GLN A 129 26.51 -21.14 8.30
N THR A 130 26.57 -21.31 9.62
CA THR A 130 27.83 -21.54 10.34
C THR A 130 28.43 -22.94 10.15
N ARG A 131 27.64 -23.94 9.73
CA ARG A 131 28.16 -25.30 9.48
C ARG A 131 28.85 -25.50 8.12
N GLN A 132 28.70 -24.59 7.16
CA GLN A 132 29.34 -24.74 5.85
C GLN A 132 30.67 -24.00 5.69
N LEU A 133 30.95 -23.01 6.55
CA LEU A 133 32.19 -22.22 6.47
C LEU A 133 33.39 -22.87 7.18
N GLY A 134 33.17 -23.85 8.05
CA GLY A 134 34.24 -24.58 8.75
C GLY A 134 34.88 -25.72 7.96
N ARG A 135 34.49 -25.96 6.69
CA ARG A 135 34.97 -27.10 5.89
C ARG A 135 35.92 -26.71 4.75
N TRP A 136 36.18 -25.42 4.56
CA TRP A 136 36.98 -24.88 3.45
C TRP A 136 38.30 -24.22 3.89
N SER A 137 38.67 -24.33 5.17
CA SER A 137 39.91 -23.75 5.72
C SER A 137 40.90 -24.81 6.19
N SER A 138 40.95 -25.96 5.50
CA SER A 138 41.96 -27.02 5.71
C SER A 138 42.86 -27.13 4.50
#